data_AF-A0A7S0GI86-F1
#
_entry.id   AF-A0A7S0GI86-F1
#
_cell.length_a   1.000
_cell.length_b   1.000
_cell.length_c   1.000
_cell.angle_alpha   90.00
_cell.angle_beta   90.00
_cell.angle_gamma   90.00
#
_symmetry.space_group_name_H-M   'P 1'
#
loop_
_entity.id
_entity.type
_entity.pdbx_description
1 polymer ?
#
loop_
_entity_poly.entity_id
_entity_poly.type
_entity_poly.pdbx_seq_one_letter_code
_entity_poly.pdbx_strand_id
1 'polypeptide(L)'
;DAFLKRKRREVIRRNKSTKEFTADFIESLTDDDIKNFDDETTAEFGALPTPESFSKSEVTSMVAKIHEEDAFETQSLLVLTMEEIDAREREVLASMEDELNMFGNIESVYENRIDRETSAKIDRLQKDIESFKAKAVTLVSARAAACDALQDAVEAGTAKALRAAIKVAKMAQLSGFDDATNGIWAIDLLRDAALELKAVEKQRRVTDARKDLVAKLNKCFVRTQPMGEDRHKNSYWHFDGDEERRVWIEQGISTAENEHAEAVPDLVNAIGDEEEDLLLTEWKDNSEAKKCFLSFSRKEYQPCGLYSSLP
;
A
#
# COMPACT_ATOMS: atom_id res chain seq x y z
N ASP A 1 20.14 -12.18 -3.45
CA ASP A 1 20.68 -11.63 -4.71
C ASP A 1 21.86 -10.67 -4.63
N ALA A 2 21.75 -9.52 -3.95
CA ALA A 2 22.81 -8.50 -3.99
C ALA A 2 24.18 -9.01 -3.46
N PHE A 3 24.15 -9.82 -2.40
CA PHE A 3 25.34 -10.45 -1.82
C PHE A 3 26.03 -11.42 -2.81
N LEU A 4 25.28 -12.35 -3.40
CA LEU A 4 25.81 -13.34 -4.34
C LEU A 4 26.44 -12.68 -5.58
N LYS A 5 25.80 -11.62 -6.11
CA LYS A 5 26.36 -10.84 -7.22
C LYS A 5 27.65 -10.11 -6.84
N ARG A 6 27.74 -9.58 -5.61
CA ARG A 6 28.95 -8.93 -5.10
C ARG A 6 30.09 -9.95 -4.93
N LYS A 7 29.82 -11.09 -4.30
CA LYS A 7 30.82 -12.15 -4.10
C LYS A 7 31.28 -12.78 -5.40
N ARG A 8 30.39 -13.01 -6.38
CA ARG A 8 30.80 -13.45 -7.73
C ARG A 8 31.80 -12.49 -8.38
N ARG A 9 31.58 -11.17 -8.26
CA ARG A 9 32.53 -10.16 -8.78
C ARG A 9 33.85 -10.17 -8.01
N GLU A 10 33.81 -10.39 -6.70
CA GLU A 10 34.99 -10.49 -5.86
C GLU A 10 35.85 -11.71 -6.22
N VAL A 11 35.24 -12.87 -6.42
CA VAL A 11 35.89 -14.10 -6.89
C VAL A 11 36.51 -13.90 -8.29
N ILE A 12 35.78 -13.31 -9.23
CA ILE A 12 36.32 -12.97 -10.57
C ILE A 12 37.52 -12.03 -10.44
N ARG A 13 37.45 -11.01 -9.57
CA ARG A 13 38.53 -10.04 -9.37
C ARG A 13 39.76 -10.70 -8.76
N ARG A 14 39.58 -11.54 -7.74
CA ARG A 14 40.65 -12.30 -7.08
C ARG A 14 41.33 -13.24 -8.08
N ASN A 15 40.55 -13.99 -8.85
CA ASN A 15 41.11 -14.90 -9.85
C ASN A 15 41.84 -14.18 -11.01
N LYS A 16 41.42 -12.96 -11.39
CA LYS A 16 42.20 -12.16 -12.35
C LYS A 16 43.61 -11.84 -11.83
N SER A 17 43.77 -11.72 -10.52
CA SER A 17 45.07 -11.46 -9.89
C SER A 17 45.89 -12.73 -9.62
N THR A 18 45.25 -13.82 -9.21
CA THR A 18 45.95 -15.06 -8.81
C THR A 18 46.06 -16.09 -9.95
N LYS A 19 45.16 -16.05 -10.94
CA LYS A 19 45.01 -17.02 -12.05
C LYS A 19 44.90 -18.47 -11.59
N GLU A 20 44.35 -18.69 -10.41
CA GLU A 20 44.22 -20.02 -9.78
C GLU A 20 43.17 -20.90 -10.47
N PHE A 21 42.16 -20.29 -11.10
CA PHE A 21 41.05 -20.98 -11.77
C PHE A 21 40.89 -20.52 -13.23
N THR A 22 40.33 -21.40 -14.06
CA THR A 22 39.97 -21.05 -15.45
C THR A 22 38.73 -20.13 -15.48
N ALA A 23 38.63 -19.30 -16.51
CA ALA A 23 37.49 -18.40 -16.67
C ALA A 23 36.16 -19.18 -16.76
N ASP A 24 36.18 -20.29 -17.50
CA ASP A 24 35.02 -21.18 -17.68
C ASP A 24 34.55 -21.79 -16.34
N PHE A 25 35.50 -22.11 -15.44
CA PHE A 25 35.17 -22.64 -14.11
C PHE A 25 34.41 -21.60 -13.28
N ILE A 26 34.85 -20.35 -13.27
CA ILE A 26 34.19 -19.29 -12.49
C ILE A 26 32.82 -18.91 -13.04
N GLU A 27 32.65 -18.96 -14.36
CA GLU A 27 31.35 -18.72 -14.98
C GLU A 27 30.36 -19.86 -14.69
N SER A 28 30.87 -21.09 -14.54
CA SER A 28 30.05 -22.27 -14.23
C SER A 28 29.61 -22.40 -12.76
N LEU A 29 30.19 -21.62 -11.83
CA LEU A 29 29.81 -21.67 -10.42
C LEU A 29 28.33 -21.35 -10.24
N THR A 30 27.61 -22.21 -9.53
CA THR A 30 26.22 -21.96 -9.11
C THR A 30 26.19 -21.04 -7.90
N ASP A 31 25.01 -20.55 -7.54
CA ASP A 31 24.84 -19.69 -6.36
C ASP A 31 25.18 -20.43 -5.06
N ASP A 32 25.01 -21.76 -5.00
CA ASP A 32 25.40 -22.57 -3.84
C ASP A 32 26.92 -22.82 -3.79
N ASP A 33 27.57 -22.94 -4.95
CA ASP A 33 29.04 -23.00 -5.02
C ASP A 33 29.69 -21.68 -4.58
N ILE A 34 29.05 -20.55 -4.85
CA ILE A 34 29.51 -19.22 -4.41
C ILE A 34 29.35 -19.04 -2.90
N LYS A 35 28.28 -19.56 -2.30
CA LYS A 35 28.08 -19.50 -0.85
C LYS A 35 29.15 -20.28 -0.10
N ASN A 36 29.59 -21.41 -0.67
CA ASN A 36 30.58 -22.31 -0.07
C ASN A 36 31.99 -22.11 -0.66
N PHE A 37 32.24 -20.99 -1.33
CA PHE A 37 33.50 -20.79 -2.07
C PHE A 37 34.73 -20.75 -1.15
N ASP A 38 34.59 -20.13 0.02
CA ASP A 38 35.56 -20.15 1.11
C ASP A 38 34.87 -20.00 2.48
N ASP A 39 35.61 -20.31 3.55
CA ASP A 39 35.10 -20.24 4.94
C ASP A 39 34.62 -18.83 5.32
N GLU A 40 35.26 -17.79 4.75
CA GLU A 40 34.91 -16.38 4.98
C GLU A 40 33.57 -16.02 4.33
N THR A 41 33.36 -16.40 3.07
CA THR A 41 32.09 -16.18 2.35
C THR A 41 30.96 -17.00 2.97
N THR A 42 31.26 -18.21 3.44
CA THR A 42 30.29 -19.06 4.16
C THR A 42 29.85 -18.40 5.47
N ALA A 43 30.80 -17.87 6.25
CA ALA A 43 30.52 -17.15 7.49
C ALA A 43 29.76 -15.83 7.24
N GLU A 44 30.16 -15.05 6.24
CA GLU A 44 29.44 -13.83 5.84
C GLU A 44 28.02 -14.13 5.38
N PHE A 45 27.80 -15.19 4.60
CA PHE A 45 26.47 -15.59 4.15
C PHE A 45 25.60 -16.06 5.32
N GLY A 46 26.16 -16.86 6.24
CA GLY A 46 25.47 -17.31 7.45
C GLY A 46 25.13 -16.20 8.45
N ALA A 47 25.87 -15.07 8.40
CA ALA A 47 25.60 -13.88 9.20
C ALA A 47 24.55 -12.95 8.58
N LEU A 48 24.10 -13.19 7.34
CA LEU A 48 23.02 -12.41 6.75
C LEU A 48 21.71 -12.69 7.50
N PRO A 49 20.88 -11.67 7.74
CA PRO A 49 19.54 -11.86 8.29
C PRO A 49 18.75 -12.81 7.39
N THR A 50 18.36 -13.97 7.91
CA THR A 50 17.46 -14.87 7.21
C THR A 50 16.02 -14.36 7.35
N PRO A 51 15.09 -14.68 6.44
CA PRO A 51 13.68 -14.32 6.61
C PRO A 51 13.07 -14.83 7.93
N GLU A 52 13.64 -15.91 8.48
CA GLU A 52 13.27 -16.51 9.77
C GLU A 52 13.90 -15.79 10.98
N SER A 53 14.83 -14.85 10.79
CA SER A 53 15.51 -14.15 11.89
C SER A 53 14.66 -13.06 12.55
N PHE A 54 13.51 -12.71 11.97
CA PHE A 54 12.59 -11.73 12.54
C PHE A 54 11.36 -12.44 13.09
N SER A 55 11.03 -12.17 14.35
CA SER A 55 9.78 -12.65 14.91
C SER A 55 8.60 -12.01 14.18
N LYS A 56 7.50 -12.77 14.01
CA LYS A 56 6.26 -12.25 13.41
C LYS A 56 5.78 -10.96 14.10
N SER A 57 5.97 -10.87 15.42
CA SER A 57 5.70 -9.67 16.22
C SER A 57 6.54 -8.46 15.82
N GLU A 58 7.84 -8.61 15.59
CA GLU A 58 8.72 -7.52 15.17
C GLU A 58 8.36 -7.02 13.77
N VAL A 59 8.11 -7.94 12.83
CA VAL A 59 7.68 -7.57 11.48
C VAL A 59 6.36 -6.81 11.53
N THR A 60 5.39 -7.28 12.34
CA THR A 60 4.08 -6.63 12.48
C THR A 60 4.23 -5.23 13.09
N SER A 61 5.09 -5.08 14.11
CA SER A 61 5.39 -3.78 14.71
C SER A 61 6.06 -2.82 13.74
N MET A 62 7.01 -3.31 12.93
CA MET A 62 7.70 -2.50 11.93
C MET A 62 6.76 -2.05 10.81
N VAL A 63 5.88 -2.95 10.34
CA VAL A 63 4.84 -2.61 9.35
C VAL A 63 3.87 -1.58 9.91
N ALA A 64 3.47 -1.69 11.19
CA ALA A 64 2.64 -0.69 11.84
C ALA A 64 3.31 0.69 11.86
N LYS A 65 4.60 0.77 12.22
CA LYS A 65 5.37 2.02 12.18
C LYS A 65 5.44 2.62 10.77
N ILE A 66 5.67 1.80 9.75
CA ILE A 66 5.69 2.28 8.35
C ILE A 66 4.33 2.84 7.95
N HIS A 67 3.23 2.21 8.38
CA HIS A 67 1.88 2.72 8.12
C HIS A 67 1.60 4.04 8.85
N GLU A 68 2.09 4.19 10.08
CA GLU A 68 2.02 5.45 10.83
C GLU A 68 2.80 6.56 10.11
N GLU A 69 4.03 6.29 9.69
CA GLU A 69 4.88 7.23 8.96
C GLU A 69 4.28 7.66 7.61
N ASP A 70 3.69 6.71 6.86
CA ASP A 70 2.98 6.97 5.58
C ASP A 70 1.69 7.77 5.79
N ALA A 71 1.02 7.62 6.93
CA ALA A 71 -0.16 8.42 7.26
C ALA A 71 0.15 9.92 7.37
N PHE A 72 1.37 10.26 7.82
CA PHE A 72 1.86 11.63 7.95
C PHE A 72 2.73 12.10 6.79
N GLU A 73 2.99 11.24 5.80
CA GLU A 73 3.89 11.52 4.67
C GLU A 73 5.33 11.85 5.13
N THR A 74 5.82 11.10 6.12
CA THR A 74 7.12 11.30 6.76
C THR A 74 7.96 10.02 6.80
N GLN A 75 9.24 10.16 7.18
CA GLN A 75 10.16 9.03 7.40
C GLN A 75 10.33 8.69 8.89
N SER A 76 9.81 9.53 9.78
CA SER A 76 9.93 9.39 11.23
C SER A 76 8.75 10.09 11.88
N LEU A 77 7.99 9.33 12.67
CA LEU A 77 6.91 9.85 13.49
C LEU A 77 7.20 9.61 14.97
N LEU A 78 7.17 10.68 15.76
CA LEU A 78 7.26 10.61 17.21
C LEU A 78 5.86 10.84 17.82
N VAL A 79 5.36 9.85 18.54
CA VAL A 79 4.07 9.98 19.24
C VAL A 79 4.32 10.54 20.63
N LEU A 80 3.73 11.69 20.92
CA LEU A 80 3.87 12.38 22.21
C LEU A 80 2.54 12.41 22.96
N THR A 81 2.62 12.34 24.28
CA THR A 81 1.50 12.63 25.18
C THR A 81 1.33 14.14 25.35
N MET A 82 0.15 14.56 25.81
CA MET A 82 -0.11 15.98 26.09
C MET A 82 0.87 16.54 27.14
N GLU A 83 1.20 15.74 28.15
CA GLU A 83 2.15 16.10 29.21
C GLU A 83 3.57 16.34 28.67
N GLU A 84 4.00 15.54 27.69
CA GLU A 84 5.29 15.70 27.02
C GLU A 84 5.33 16.96 26.14
N ILE A 85 4.23 17.30 25.48
CA ILE A 85 4.11 18.58 24.75
C ILE A 85 4.24 19.74 25.73
N ASP A 86 3.49 19.72 26.83
CA ASP A 86 3.55 20.76 27.86
C ASP A 86 4.94 20.84 28.51
N ALA A 87 5.67 19.72 28.60
CA ALA A 87 7.06 19.69 29.08
C ALA A 87 8.02 20.35 28.08
N ARG A 88 7.93 20.01 26.79
CA ARG A 88 8.73 20.64 25.72
C ARG A 88 8.49 22.14 25.65
N GLU A 89 7.24 22.57 25.77
CA GLU A 89 6.90 24.00 25.75
C GLU A 89 7.44 24.76 26.95
N ARG A 90 7.42 24.13 28.14
CA ARG A 90 8.07 24.69 29.34
C ARG A 90 9.58 24.78 29.18
N GLU A 91 10.22 23.81 28.55
CA GLU A 91 11.66 23.83 28.28
C GLU A 91 12.03 24.95 27.29
N VAL A 92 11.24 25.13 26.22
CA VAL A 92 11.42 26.22 25.26
C VAL A 92 11.25 27.57 25.94
N LEU A 93 10.21 27.75 26.77
CA LEU A 93 10.01 28.98 27.54
C LEU A 93 11.18 29.24 28.50
N ALA A 94 11.63 28.22 29.24
CA ALA A 94 12.74 28.33 30.16
C ALA A 94 14.03 28.73 29.42
N SER A 95 14.30 28.15 28.24
CA SER A 95 15.45 28.54 27.41
C SER A 95 15.38 29.99 26.96
N MET A 96 14.19 30.52 26.62
CA MET A 96 14.02 31.93 26.24
C MET A 96 14.22 32.85 27.45
N GLU A 97 13.70 32.48 28.61
CA GLU A 97 13.88 33.22 29.87
C GLU A 97 15.34 33.21 30.33
N ASP A 98 16.04 32.09 30.17
CA ASP A 98 17.47 31.96 30.44
C ASP A 98 18.30 32.82 29.49
N GLU A 99 17.98 32.83 28.19
CA GLU A 99 18.63 33.74 27.22
C GLU A 99 18.42 35.21 27.63
N LEU A 100 17.21 35.57 28.08
CA LEU A 100 16.94 36.91 28.60
C LEU A 100 17.76 37.23 29.85
N ASN A 101 17.89 36.27 30.77
CA ASN A 101 18.68 36.41 32.01
C ASN A 101 20.18 36.53 31.74
N MET A 102 20.70 35.95 30.64
CA MET A 102 22.11 36.09 30.24
C MET A 102 22.50 37.53 29.92
N PHE A 103 21.54 38.40 29.56
CA PHE A 103 21.81 39.84 29.38
C PHE A 103 21.98 40.59 30.71
N GLY A 104 21.79 39.94 31.86
CA GLY A 104 22.03 40.50 33.18
C GLY A 104 20.95 41.51 33.60
N ASN A 105 21.36 42.57 34.29
CA ASN A 105 20.41 43.60 34.71
C ASN A 105 19.97 44.44 33.49
N ILE A 106 18.80 44.12 32.98
CA ILE A 106 18.17 44.77 31.81
C ILE A 106 18.13 46.30 31.97
N GLU A 107 17.86 46.82 33.18
CA GLU A 107 17.85 48.27 33.45
C GLU A 107 19.22 48.90 33.20
N SER A 108 20.30 48.21 33.58
CA SER A 108 21.66 48.68 33.35
C SER A 108 22.06 48.70 31.87
N VAL A 109 21.45 47.83 31.04
CA VAL A 109 21.70 47.78 29.59
C VAL A 109 21.07 48.99 28.89
N TYR A 110 19.87 49.41 29.31
CA TYR A 110 19.22 50.61 28.78
C TYR A 110 19.89 51.90 29.27
N GLU A 111 20.34 51.95 30.53
CA GLU A 111 21.01 53.13 31.11
C GLU A 111 22.39 53.38 30.50
N ASN A 112 23.18 52.33 30.29
CA ASN A 112 24.56 52.45 29.81
C ASN A 112 24.68 52.55 28.27
N ARG A 113 23.57 52.51 27.51
CA ARG A 113 23.53 52.56 26.02
C ARG A 113 24.54 51.59 25.37
N ILE A 114 24.69 50.39 25.94
CA ILE A 114 25.83 49.50 25.67
C ILE A 114 25.85 49.04 24.21
N ASP A 115 24.69 48.83 23.58
CA ASP A 115 24.56 48.64 22.14
C ASP A 115 23.08 48.77 21.73
N ARG A 116 22.79 49.35 20.56
CA ARG A 116 21.41 49.39 20.03
C ARG A 116 20.94 47.99 19.59
N GLU A 117 21.87 47.15 19.17
CA GLU A 117 21.56 45.80 18.72
C GLU A 117 21.15 44.90 19.89
N THR A 118 21.80 45.03 21.05
CA THR A 118 21.47 44.26 22.25
C THR A 118 20.13 44.68 22.84
N SER A 119 19.83 45.98 22.91
CA SER A 119 18.52 46.45 23.38
C SER A 119 17.38 45.97 22.47
N ALA A 120 17.58 46.01 21.15
CA ALA A 120 16.58 45.51 20.20
C ALA A 120 16.40 43.99 20.30
N LYS A 121 17.46 43.24 20.62
CA LYS A 121 17.36 41.79 20.85
C LYS A 121 16.59 41.47 22.14
N ILE A 122 16.83 42.22 23.22
CA ILE A 122 16.09 42.12 24.48
C ILE A 122 14.60 42.41 24.26
N ASP A 123 14.26 43.52 23.59
CA ASP A 123 12.87 43.89 23.30
C ASP A 123 12.14 42.79 22.50
N ARG A 124 12.83 42.18 21.53
CA ARG A 124 12.29 41.06 20.74
C ARG A 124 12.06 39.82 21.61
N LEU A 125 13.05 39.43 22.41
CA LEU A 125 12.93 38.27 23.30
C LEU A 125 11.81 38.46 24.33
N GLN A 126 11.69 39.64 24.94
CA GLN A 126 10.59 39.95 25.87
C GLN A 126 9.23 39.81 25.18
N LYS A 127 9.09 40.39 23.98
CA LYS A 127 7.87 40.29 23.18
C LYS A 127 7.57 38.84 22.78
N ASP A 128 8.58 38.06 22.46
CA ASP A 128 8.43 36.66 22.08
C ASP A 128 8.01 35.80 23.28
N ILE A 129 8.59 36.02 24.46
CA ILE A 129 8.18 35.38 25.73
C ILE A 129 6.74 35.74 26.08
N GLU A 130 6.37 37.02 26.02
CA GLU A 130 5.00 37.46 26.27
C GLU A 130 4.01 36.86 25.27
N SER A 131 4.37 36.82 23.98
CA SER A 131 3.56 36.19 22.94
C SER A 131 3.42 34.69 23.17
N PHE A 132 4.49 34.01 23.58
CA PHE A 132 4.48 32.58 23.88
C PHE A 132 3.57 32.28 25.07
N LYS A 133 3.68 33.04 26.16
CA LYS A 133 2.79 32.91 27.34
C LYS A 133 1.33 33.15 26.99
N ALA A 134 1.04 34.18 26.19
CA ALA A 134 -0.32 34.47 25.74
C ALA A 134 -0.89 33.34 24.87
N LYS A 135 -0.08 32.75 23.98
CA LYS A 135 -0.46 31.58 23.17
C LYS A 135 -0.66 30.35 24.03
N ALA A 136 0.21 30.07 24.99
CA ALA A 136 0.09 28.90 25.87
C ALA A 136 -1.28 28.88 26.58
N VAL A 137 -1.76 30.04 27.04
CA VAL A 137 -3.08 30.16 27.69
C VAL A 137 -4.23 29.84 26.72
N THR A 138 -4.17 30.32 25.47
CA THR A 138 -5.23 30.07 24.48
C THR A 138 -5.18 28.67 23.89
N LEU A 139 -4.00 28.06 23.83
CA LEU A 139 -3.79 26.71 23.31
C LEU A 139 -4.43 25.65 24.20
N VAL A 140 -4.46 25.82 25.53
CA VAL A 140 -5.07 24.81 26.43
C VAL A 140 -6.53 24.52 26.05
N SER A 141 -7.35 25.55 25.85
CA SER A 141 -8.76 25.37 25.45
C SER A 141 -8.90 24.89 24.01
N ALA A 142 -8.03 25.37 23.10
CA ALA A 142 -8.03 24.93 21.71
C ALA A 142 -7.63 23.45 21.57
N ARG A 143 -6.67 22.97 22.37
CA ARG A 143 -6.23 21.57 22.42
C ARG A 143 -7.33 20.67 22.95
N ALA A 144 -7.99 21.06 24.04
CA ALA A 144 -9.13 20.31 24.58
C ALA A 144 -10.23 20.15 23.52
N ALA A 145 -10.66 21.25 22.90
CA ALA A 145 -11.68 21.21 21.84
C ALA A 145 -11.24 20.40 20.60
N ALA A 146 -9.96 20.42 20.27
CA ALA A 146 -9.42 19.63 19.17
C ALA A 146 -9.37 18.13 19.50
N CYS A 147 -9.03 17.75 20.73
CA CYS A 147 -9.08 16.37 21.19
C CYS A 147 -10.52 15.83 21.16
N ASP A 148 -11.49 16.60 21.65
CA ASP A 148 -12.91 16.24 21.60
C ASP A 148 -13.37 16.05 20.13
N ALA A 149 -13.01 16.99 19.25
CA ALA A 149 -13.34 16.90 17.83
C ALA A 149 -12.69 15.70 17.13
N LEU A 150 -11.49 15.29 17.54
CA LEU A 150 -10.82 14.09 17.03
C LEU A 150 -11.55 12.83 17.47
N GLN A 151 -11.97 12.74 18.73
CA GLN A 151 -12.74 11.62 19.25
C GLN A 151 -14.09 11.48 18.52
N ASP A 152 -14.84 12.57 18.43
CA ASP A 152 -16.13 12.61 17.70
C ASP A 152 -15.96 12.19 16.22
N ALA A 153 -14.86 12.60 15.59
CA ALA A 153 -14.60 12.28 14.19
C ALA A 153 -14.22 10.81 13.98
N VAL A 154 -13.47 10.22 14.91
CA VAL A 154 -13.13 8.79 14.91
C VAL A 154 -14.41 7.97 15.12
N GLU A 155 -15.28 8.34 16.05
CA GLU A 155 -16.57 7.68 16.27
C GLU A 155 -17.49 7.78 15.05
N ALA A 156 -17.52 8.94 14.37
CA ALA A 156 -18.31 9.12 13.17
C ALA A 156 -17.79 8.29 11.97
N GLY A 157 -16.49 7.97 11.91
CA GLY A 157 -15.88 7.15 10.86
C GLY A 157 -15.97 7.72 9.44
N THR A 158 -16.34 9.00 9.28
CA THR A 158 -16.48 9.62 7.95
C THR A 158 -15.23 10.39 7.56
N ALA A 159 -14.78 10.23 6.31
CA ALA A 159 -13.62 10.96 5.79
C ALA A 159 -13.77 12.50 5.87
N LYS A 160 -15.01 13.02 5.85
CA LYS A 160 -15.26 14.46 6.00
C LYS A 160 -15.03 14.93 7.44
N ALA A 161 -15.53 14.19 8.43
CA ALA A 161 -15.33 14.50 9.84
C ALA A 161 -13.85 14.40 10.22
N LEU A 162 -13.18 13.30 9.83
CA LEU A 162 -11.76 13.09 10.11
C LEU A 162 -10.87 14.19 9.52
N ARG A 163 -11.09 14.59 8.25
CA ARG A 163 -10.32 15.71 7.66
C ARG A 163 -10.54 17.04 8.38
N ALA A 164 -11.78 17.31 8.82
CA ALA A 164 -12.09 18.53 9.55
C ALA A 164 -11.42 18.54 10.93
N ALA A 165 -11.51 17.45 11.68
CA ALA A 165 -10.91 17.31 13.00
C ALA A 165 -9.37 17.38 12.93
N ILE A 166 -8.73 16.67 12.00
CA ILE A 166 -7.27 16.75 11.77
C ILE A 166 -6.83 18.18 11.48
N LYS A 167 -7.62 18.94 10.71
CA LYS A 167 -7.31 20.36 10.43
C LYS A 167 -7.36 21.21 11.70
N VAL A 168 -8.37 21.00 12.55
CA VAL A 168 -8.50 21.71 13.84
C VAL A 168 -7.35 21.33 14.77
N ALA A 169 -6.99 20.06 14.85
CA ALA A 169 -5.86 19.58 15.66
C ALA A 169 -4.52 20.18 15.23
N LYS A 170 -4.27 20.31 13.92
CA LYS A 170 -3.09 21.03 13.40
C LYS A 170 -3.08 22.50 13.82
N MET A 171 -4.23 23.16 13.81
CA MET A 171 -4.35 24.56 14.27
C MET A 171 -4.14 24.70 15.79
N ALA A 172 -4.52 23.68 16.57
CA ALA A 172 -4.29 23.60 18.00
C ALA A 172 -2.86 23.13 18.39
N GLN A 173 -1.96 23.03 17.40
CA GLN A 173 -0.56 22.61 17.59
C GLN A 173 -0.44 21.23 18.27
N LEU A 174 -1.30 20.28 17.87
CA LEU A 174 -1.23 18.87 18.30
C LEU A 174 -0.30 18.01 17.40
N SER A 175 0.41 18.66 16.50
CA SER A 175 1.51 18.10 15.71
C SER A 175 2.49 19.20 15.36
N GLY A 176 3.74 18.83 15.11
CA GLY A 176 4.79 19.75 14.72
C GLY A 176 5.99 19.04 14.15
N PHE A 177 6.97 19.82 13.71
CA PHE A 177 8.24 19.29 13.23
C PHE A 177 9.11 18.88 14.42
N ASP A 178 9.84 17.77 14.28
CA ASP A 178 10.80 17.28 15.26
C ASP A 178 12.24 17.49 14.74
N ASP A 179 12.93 18.47 15.31
CA ASP A 179 14.30 18.85 14.89
C ASP A 179 15.31 17.72 15.09
N ALA A 180 15.10 16.84 16.07
CA ALA A 180 16.02 15.76 16.41
C ALA A 180 16.02 14.65 15.36
N THR A 181 14.84 14.25 14.89
CA THR A 181 14.69 13.15 13.93
C THR A 181 14.48 13.63 12.48
N ASN A 182 14.39 14.95 12.26
CA ASN A 182 13.96 15.53 10.99
C ASN A 182 12.60 14.96 10.54
N GLY A 183 11.73 14.68 11.52
CA GLY A 183 10.45 14.01 11.37
C GLY A 183 9.29 14.90 11.81
N ILE A 184 8.14 14.27 12.09
CA ILE A 184 6.99 14.93 12.68
C ILE A 184 6.72 14.31 14.05
N TRP A 185 6.36 15.14 15.02
CA TRP A 185 5.71 14.67 16.24
C TRP A 185 4.21 14.94 16.17
N ALA A 186 3.42 14.04 16.77
CA ALA A 186 1.97 14.16 16.85
C ALA A 186 1.45 13.50 18.12
N ILE A 187 0.26 13.91 18.59
CA ILE A 187 -0.43 13.17 19.64
C ILE A 187 -1.02 11.86 19.11
N ASP A 188 -1.21 10.92 20.03
CA ASP A 188 -1.86 9.62 19.79
C ASP A 188 -3.22 9.75 19.09
N LEU A 189 -4.13 10.62 19.58
CA LEU A 189 -5.45 10.81 18.98
C LEU A 189 -5.38 11.31 17.52
N LEU A 190 -4.39 12.15 17.23
CA LEU A 190 -4.19 12.69 15.89
C LEU A 190 -3.61 11.62 14.95
N ARG A 191 -2.69 10.79 15.47
CA ARG A 191 -2.16 9.62 14.75
C ARG A 191 -3.29 8.67 14.39
N ASP A 192 -4.12 8.31 15.37
CA ASP A 192 -5.19 7.33 15.18
C ASP A 192 -6.23 7.85 14.17
N ALA A 193 -6.62 9.13 14.27
CA ALA A 193 -7.50 9.77 13.29
C ALA A 193 -6.89 9.81 11.87
N ALA A 194 -5.58 10.02 11.74
CA ALA A 194 -4.89 10.03 10.45
C ALA A 194 -4.82 8.63 9.81
N LEU A 195 -4.54 7.60 10.60
CA LEU A 195 -4.58 6.20 10.17
C LEU A 195 -5.99 5.82 9.70
N GLU A 196 -7.02 6.17 10.49
CA GLU A 196 -8.41 5.89 10.16
C GLU A 196 -8.82 6.63 8.87
N LEU A 197 -8.38 7.87 8.67
CA LEU A 197 -8.63 8.60 7.43
C LEU A 197 -8.07 7.86 6.21
N LYS A 198 -6.83 7.37 6.27
CA LYS A 198 -6.21 6.60 5.18
C LYS A 198 -6.98 5.30 4.93
N ALA A 199 -7.45 4.62 5.99
CA ALA A 199 -8.25 3.42 5.87
C ALA A 199 -9.59 3.69 5.16
N VAL A 200 -10.34 4.72 5.60
CA VAL A 200 -11.61 5.13 4.99
C VAL A 200 -11.41 5.56 3.53
N GLU A 201 -10.33 6.27 3.21
CA GLU A 201 -10.02 6.65 1.83
C GLU A 201 -9.72 5.44 0.95
N LYS A 202 -8.97 4.46 1.46
CA LYS A 202 -8.71 3.20 0.75
C LYS A 202 -10.00 2.43 0.51
N GLN A 203 -10.85 2.27 1.53
CA GLN A 203 -12.15 1.62 1.39
C GLN A 203 -13.02 2.33 0.36
N ARG A 204 -13.05 3.67 0.39
CA ARG A 204 -13.80 4.46 -0.60
C ARG A 204 -13.35 4.15 -2.03
N ARG A 205 -12.02 4.13 -2.30
CA ARG A 205 -11.48 3.77 -3.62
C ARG A 205 -11.94 2.38 -4.07
N VAL A 206 -11.94 1.40 -3.17
CA VAL A 206 -12.44 0.04 -3.46
C VAL A 206 -13.94 0.05 -3.78
N THR A 207 -14.74 0.76 -2.99
CA THR A 207 -16.19 0.85 -3.24
C THR A 207 -16.51 1.56 -4.55
N ASP A 208 -15.76 2.60 -4.91
CA ASP A 208 -15.93 3.33 -6.16
C ASP A 208 -15.51 2.46 -7.35
N ALA A 209 -14.41 1.71 -7.25
CA ALA A 209 -14.00 0.72 -8.25
C ALA A 209 -15.04 -0.40 -8.42
N ARG A 210 -15.63 -0.88 -7.33
CA ARG A 210 -16.71 -1.89 -7.38
C ARG A 210 -17.97 -1.33 -8.06
N LYS A 211 -18.36 -0.09 -7.76
CA LYS A 211 -19.48 0.58 -8.42
C LYS A 211 -19.23 0.76 -9.91
N ASP A 212 -18.01 1.16 -10.30
CA ASP A 212 -17.61 1.26 -11.71
C ASP A 212 -17.66 -0.09 -12.41
N LEU A 213 -17.16 -1.16 -11.78
CA LEU A 213 -17.26 -2.52 -12.31
C LEU A 213 -18.73 -2.95 -12.53
N VAL A 214 -19.60 -2.73 -11.54
CA VAL A 214 -21.04 -3.03 -11.66
C VAL A 214 -21.68 -2.20 -12.77
N ALA A 215 -21.34 -0.91 -12.89
CA ALA A 215 -21.84 -0.06 -13.96
C ALA A 215 -21.37 -0.52 -15.34
N LYS A 216 -20.13 -1.02 -15.46
CA LYS A 216 -19.60 -1.63 -16.69
C LYS A 216 -20.32 -2.94 -17.01
N LEU A 217 -20.49 -3.83 -16.03
CA LEU A 217 -21.25 -5.07 -16.18
C LEU A 217 -22.69 -4.81 -16.62
N ASN A 218 -23.36 -3.82 -16.02
CA ASN A 218 -24.73 -3.44 -16.41
C ASN A 218 -24.84 -2.81 -17.81
N LYS A 219 -23.74 -2.24 -18.34
CA LYS A 219 -23.68 -1.74 -19.72
C LYS A 219 -23.33 -2.83 -20.73
N CYS A 220 -22.63 -3.88 -20.30
CA CYS A 220 -22.37 -5.07 -21.09
C CYS A 220 -23.66 -5.90 -21.16
N PHE A 221 -24.45 -5.70 -22.22
CA PHE A 221 -25.51 -6.62 -22.59
C PHE A 221 -24.87 -7.91 -23.11
N VAL A 222 -24.61 -8.86 -22.21
CA VAL A 222 -24.44 -10.24 -22.66
C VAL A 222 -25.85 -10.73 -23.01
N ARG A 223 -26.15 -10.85 -24.31
CA ARG A 223 -27.35 -11.57 -24.75
C ARG A 223 -27.31 -12.96 -24.11
N THR A 224 -28.20 -13.20 -23.15
CA THR A 224 -28.37 -14.50 -22.48
C THR A 224 -29.32 -15.43 -23.25
N GLN A 225 -29.96 -14.92 -24.30
CA GLN A 225 -30.79 -15.70 -25.21
C GLN A 225 -30.10 -15.83 -26.56
N PRO A 226 -30.12 -17.03 -27.16
CA PRO A 226 -29.61 -17.20 -28.50
C PRO A 226 -30.41 -16.34 -29.49
N MET A 227 -29.76 -15.85 -30.54
CA MET A 227 -30.39 -15.08 -31.61
C MET A 227 -31.50 -15.85 -32.34
N GLY A 228 -31.46 -17.17 -32.24
CA GLY A 228 -32.43 -18.09 -32.81
C GLY A 228 -31.95 -19.52 -32.71
N GLU A 229 -32.81 -20.45 -33.11
CA GLU A 229 -32.52 -21.87 -33.25
C GLU A 229 -32.72 -22.29 -34.70
N ASP A 230 -31.89 -23.21 -35.20
CA ASP A 230 -32.14 -23.84 -36.50
C ASP A 230 -33.12 -25.02 -36.39
N ARG A 231 -33.46 -25.61 -37.54
CA ARG A 231 -34.30 -26.82 -37.62
C ARG A 231 -33.72 -28.02 -36.86
N HIS A 232 -32.42 -28.00 -36.54
CA HIS A 232 -31.70 -29.04 -35.79
C HIS A 232 -31.54 -28.69 -34.30
N LYS A 233 -32.17 -27.62 -33.82
CA LYS A 233 -32.08 -27.11 -32.44
C LYS A 233 -30.68 -26.65 -32.02
N ASN A 234 -29.82 -26.27 -32.96
CA ASN A 234 -28.58 -25.59 -32.61
C ASN A 234 -28.89 -24.13 -32.27
N SER A 235 -28.34 -23.63 -31.17
CA SER A 235 -28.55 -22.26 -30.70
C SER A 235 -27.45 -21.34 -31.24
N TYR A 236 -27.85 -20.20 -31.80
CA TYR A 236 -26.93 -19.23 -32.40
C TYR A 236 -26.67 -18.07 -31.44
N TRP A 237 -25.40 -17.72 -31.23
CA TRP A 237 -24.98 -16.69 -30.30
C TRP A 237 -24.23 -15.58 -31.04
N HIS A 238 -24.49 -14.33 -30.65
CA HIS A 238 -23.72 -13.17 -31.11
C HIS A 238 -23.37 -12.32 -29.89
N PHE A 239 -22.11 -11.92 -29.78
CA PHE A 239 -21.62 -11.12 -28.67
C PHE A 239 -21.56 -9.66 -29.10
N ASP A 240 -22.33 -8.81 -28.43
CA ASP A 240 -22.32 -7.37 -28.65
C ASP A 240 -20.94 -6.82 -28.22
N GLY A 241 -20.09 -6.54 -29.20
CA GLY A 241 -18.68 -6.16 -29.01
C GLY A 241 -17.71 -6.84 -29.97
N ASP A 242 -18.16 -7.83 -30.73
CA ASP A 242 -17.36 -8.44 -31.78
C ASP A 242 -17.36 -7.58 -33.06
N GLU A 243 -16.24 -6.88 -33.31
CA GLU A 243 -16.06 -5.99 -34.47
C GLU A 243 -16.23 -6.72 -35.81
N GLU A 244 -15.96 -8.03 -35.84
CA GLU A 244 -16.06 -8.87 -37.03
C GLU A 244 -17.47 -9.42 -37.27
N ARG A 245 -18.46 -9.08 -36.42
CA ARG A 245 -19.86 -9.56 -36.49
C ARG A 245 -19.98 -11.08 -36.57
N ARG A 246 -19.16 -11.83 -35.81
CA ARG A 246 -19.17 -13.31 -35.90
C ARG A 246 -20.38 -13.88 -35.17
N VAL A 247 -20.84 -15.03 -35.65
CA VAL A 247 -21.94 -15.80 -35.06
C VAL A 247 -21.39 -17.15 -34.62
N TRP A 248 -21.64 -17.49 -33.36
CA TRP A 248 -21.20 -18.74 -32.73
C TRP A 248 -22.37 -19.72 -32.69
N ILE A 249 -22.09 -21.01 -32.88
CA ILE A 249 -23.13 -22.05 -32.88
C ILE A 249 -22.85 -22.98 -31.71
N GLU A 250 -23.83 -23.09 -30.82
CA GLU A 250 -23.86 -24.10 -29.78
C GLU A 250 -24.39 -25.39 -30.41
N GLN A 251 -23.48 -26.35 -30.61
CA GLN A 251 -23.85 -27.70 -30.99
C GLN A 251 -24.03 -28.49 -29.70
N GLY A 252 -25.27 -28.87 -29.40
CA GLY A 252 -25.54 -29.89 -28.40
C GLY A 252 -24.93 -31.19 -28.88
N ILE A 253 -23.72 -31.52 -28.43
CA ILE A 253 -23.17 -32.86 -28.59
C ILE A 253 -24.00 -33.74 -27.66
N SER A 254 -25.09 -34.30 -28.20
CA SER A 254 -25.69 -35.48 -27.62
C SER A 254 -24.63 -36.57 -27.70
N THR A 255 -23.90 -36.79 -26.60
CA THR A 255 -23.16 -38.04 -26.37
C THR A 255 -24.19 -39.15 -26.19
N ALA A 256 -24.91 -39.47 -27.27
CA ALA A 256 -25.60 -40.72 -27.41
C ALA A 256 -24.50 -41.75 -27.67
N GLU A 257 -24.20 -42.53 -26.63
CA GLU A 257 -23.70 -43.90 -26.67
C GLU A 257 -23.13 -44.33 -28.04
N ASN A 258 -21.94 -43.83 -28.37
CA ASN A 258 -21.13 -44.41 -29.43
C ASN A 258 -20.05 -45.24 -28.73
N GLU A 259 -20.30 -46.54 -28.62
CA GLU A 259 -19.36 -47.52 -28.05
C GLU A 259 -18.06 -47.67 -28.87
N HIS A 260 -17.89 -46.95 -29.97
CA HIS A 260 -16.67 -46.96 -30.76
C HIS A 260 -16.33 -45.56 -31.30
N ALA A 261 -15.64 -44.76 -30.49
CA ALA A 261 -14.86 -43.64 -31.01
C ALA A 261 -13.53 -43.58 -30.27
N GLU A 262 -12.48 -43.91 -31.01
CA GLU A 262 -11.08 -43.81 -30.58
C GLU A 262 -10.76 -42.41 -30.06
N ALA A 263 -9.94 -42.39 -29.02
CA ALA A 263 -9.56 -41.22 -28.25
C ALA A 263 -9.02 -40.08 -29.13
N VAL A 264 -9.64 -38.91 -29.03
CA VAL A 264 -8.95 -37.63 -29.29
C VAL A 264 -8.22 -37.27 -27.99
N PRO A 265 -6.88 -37.18 -27.98
CA PRO A 265 -6.13 -36.94 -26.75
C PRO A 265 -6.20 -35.47 -26.31
N ASP A 266 -6.45 -35.31 -25.01
CA ASP A 266 -6.08 -34.21 -24.11
C ASP A 266 -5.89 -32.81 -24.72
N LEU A 267 -6.90 -31.97 -24.56
CA LEU A 267 -6.73 -30.52 -24.59
C LEU A 267 -7.48 -29.82 -23.43
N VAL A 268 -7.48 -30.39 -22.22
CA VAL A 268 -7.89 -29.66 -21.01
C VAL A 268 -7.11 -30.18 -19.81
N ASN A 269 -5.83 -29.85 -19.74
CA ASN A 269 -5.06 -29.82 -18.48
C ASN A 269 -4.29 -28.49 -18.43
N ALA A 270 -5.03 -27.40 -18.37
CA ALA A 270 -4.53 -26.09 -17.97
C ALA A 270 -5.74 -25.20 -17.69
N ILE A 271 -6.18 -25.17 -16.44
CA ILE A 271 -6.77 -24.03 -15.70
C ILE A 271 -7.46 -24.64 -14.47
N GLY A 272 -6.83 -24.47 -13.31
CA GLY A 272 -7.43 -24.66 -11.99
C GLY A 272 -6.52 -25.40 -11.03
N ASP A 273 -6.10 -24.67 -9.99
CA ASP A 273 -5.69 -25.09 -8.63
C ASP A 273 -4.47 -24.23 -8.23
N GLU A 274 -4.48 -23.35 -7.23
CA GLU A 274 -5.33 -23.13 -6.05
C GLU A 274 -5.13 -21.68 -5.57
N GLU A 275 -6.20 -21.02 -5.13
CA GLU A 275 -6.19 -20.16 -3.94
C GLU A 275 -7.66 -19.89 -3.56
N GLU A 276 -8.20 -20.79 -2.74
CA GLU A 276 -9.40 -20.55 -1.96
C GLU A 276 -9.05 -19.55 -0.84
N ASP A 277 -9.71 -18.38 -0.82
CA ASP A 277 -9.98 -17.72 0.46
C ASP A 277 -11.25 -16.84 0.40
N LEU A 278 -12.25 -17.32 1.14
CA LEU A 278 -13.22 -16.60 1.97
C LEU A 278 -13.88 -15.31 1.42
N LEU A 279 -15.12 -15.47 0.92
CA LEU A 279 -16.36 -14.86 1.44
C LEU A 279 -17.40 -14.71 0.32
N LEU A 280 -18.20 -15.76 0.10
CA LEU A 280 -19.51 -15.69 -0.55
C LEU A 280 -20.39 -16.84 -0.04
N THR A 281 -20.68 -16.80 1.27
CA THR A 281 -21.89 -17.43 1.78
C THR A 281 -23.09 -16.64 1.31
N GLU A 282 -24.11 -17.38 0.87
CA GLU A 282 -25.38 -16.92 0.31
C GLU A 282 -25.27 -16.56 -1.17
N TRP A 283 -25.35 -17.58 -2.02
CA TRP A 283 -26.45 -17.79 -2.97
C TRP A 283 -26.69 -19.30 -3.07
N LYS A 284 -27.59 -19.82 -2.23
CA LYS A 284 -28.25 -21.09 -2.50
C LYS A 284 -29.29 -20.81 -3.58
N ASP A 285 -28.93 -21.03 -4.82
CA ASP A 285 -29.91 -21.39 -5.84
C ASP A 285 -29.63 -22.81 -6.30
N ASN A 286 -30.52 -23.70 -5.84
CA ASN A 286 -30.64 -25.06 -6.32
C ASN A 286 -31.04 -25.00 -7.80
N SER A 287 -30.10 -25.31 -8.69
CA SER A 287 -30.45 -26.08 -9.88
C SER A 287 -29.28 -26.97 -10.25
N GLU A 288 -29.57 -28.24 -10.49
CA GLU A 288 -28.66 -29.29 -10.94
C GLU A 288 -28.16 -28.99 -12.36
N ALA A 289 -27.42 -27.91 -12.55
CA ALA A 289 -26.70 -27.67 -13.78
C ALA A 289 -25.47 -28.58 -13.78
N LYS A 290 -25.63 -29.79 -14.32
CA LYS A 290 -24.54 -30.65 -14.75
C LYS A 290 -23.47 -29.78 -15.41
N LYS A 291 -22.24 -29.83 -14.89
CA LYS A 291 -21.04 -29.28 -15.53
C LYS A 291 -20.76 -30.07 -16.81
N CYS A 292 -21.58 -29.89 -17.83
CA CYS A 292 -21.22 -30.24 -19.19
C CYS A 292 -20.39 -29.07 -19.71
N PHE A 293 -19.08 -29.26 -19.84
CA PHE A 293 -18.28 -28.33 -20.62
C PHE A 293 -18.83 -28.34 -22.05
N LEU A 294 -19.51 -27.26 -22.44
CA LEU A 294 -20.04 -27.08 -23.78
C LEU A 294 -18.86 -26.79 -24.71
N SER A 295 -18.63 -27.68 -25.68
CA SER A 295 -17.63 -27.47 -26.71
C SER A 295 -18.19 -26.49 -27.75
N PHE A 296 -17.64 -25.28 -27.81
CA PHE A 296 -17.89 -24.37 -28.91
C PHE A 296 -17.01 -24.78 -30.09
N SER A 297 -17.62 -25.14 -31.22
CA SER A 297 -16.89 -25.40 -32.47
C SER A 297 -17.12 -24.27 -33.46
N ARG A 298 -16.04 -23.75 -34.02
CA ARG A 298 -16.09 -22.76 -35.11
C ARG A 298 -16.59 -23.47 -36.37
N LYS A 299 -17.74 -23.05 -36.88
CA LYS A 299 -18.14 -23.30 -38.27
C LYS A 299 -18.34 -21.96 -38.95
N GLU A 300 -17.53 -21.69 -39.97
CA GLU A 300 -17.73 -20.51 -40.81
C GLU A 300 -19.02 -20.70 -41.61
N TYR A 301 -20.01 -19.87 -41.31
CA TYR A 301 -21.27 -19.88 -42.05
C TYR A 301 -21.06 -19.16 -43.39
N GLN A 302 -21.02 -19.92 -44.49
CA GLN A 302 -21.06 -19.35 -45.83
C GLN A 302 -22.52 -19.24 -46.31
N PRO A 303 -22.98 -18.07 -46.81
CA PRO A 303 -24.38 -17.86 -47.20
C PRO A 303 -24.82 -18.65 -48.45
N CYS A 304 -23.90 -19.30 -49.15
CA CYS A 304 -24.17 -20.19 -50.27
C CYS A 304 -24.10 -21.64 -49.77
N GLY A 305 -25.25 -22.31 -49.65
CA GLY A 305 -25.39 -23.68 -49.11
C GLY A 305 -24.77 -24.78 -49.98
N LEU A 306 -23.48 -24.70 -50.28
CA LEU A 306 -22.68 -25.77 -50.85
C LEU A 306 -21.62 -26.15 -49.82
N TYR A 307 -21.81 -27.31 -49.21
CA TYR A 307 -20.81 -27.94 -48.35
C TYR A 307 -19.55 -28.20 -49.18
N SER A 308 -18.44 -27.52 -48.87
CA SER A 308 -17.12 -28.01 -49.25
C SER A 308 -16.78 -29.18 -48.33
N SER A 309 -16.90 -30.40 -48.84
CA SER A 309 -16.10 -31.49 -48.29
C SER A 309 -14.67 -31.26 -48.79
N LEU A 310 -13.76 -30.95 -47.87
CA LEU A 310 -12.33 -31.10 -48.14
C LEU A 310 -11.93 -32.53 -47.73
N PRO A 311 -11.06 -33.20 -48.51
CA PRO A 311 -10.42 -34.46 -48.13
C PRO A 311 -9.51 -34.30 -46.91
#